data_AF-A0A935D6H8-F1
#
_entry.id   AF-A0A935D6H8-F1
#
_cell.length_a   1.000
_cell.length_b   1.000
_cell.length_c   1.000
_cell.angle_alpha   90.00
_cell.angle_beta   90.00
_cell.angle_gamma   90.00
#
_symmetry.space_group_name_H-M   'P 1'
#
loop_
_entity.id
_entity.type
_entity.pdbx_description
1 polymer ?
#
loop_
_entity_poly.entity_id
_entity_poly.type
_entity_poly.pdbx_seq_one_letter_code
_entity_poly.pdbx_strand_id
1 'polypeptide(L)'
;MLARRKPRLVSCLALTLAATVTTPAHADDDWWGRDKALHFGVSAALSAGTYAIAAPSFEARYPPLLLGAGLSLTLGVGKELADLAGLGTPSWKDLTWDVIGTAAGLVLAYGLDLLIVGVSAEHPALGAPTRNPTVQSRPWRLGTQHTPFVFRF
;
A
#
# COMPACT_ATOMS: atom_id res chain seq x y z
N MET A 1 5.70 -32.50 -2.46
CA MET A 1 5.88 -31.05 -2.64
C MET A 1 4.52 -30.44 -2.95
N LEU A 2 3.80 -29.97 -1.93
CA LEU A 2 2.52 -29.29 -2.13
C LEU A 2 2.81 -27.85 -2.55
N ALA A 3 2.49 -27.51 -3.80
CA ALA A 3 2.54 -26.14 -4.29
C ALA A 3 1.66 -25.27 -3.39
N ARG A 4 2.28 -24.38 -2.58
CA ARG A 4 1.56 -23.35 -1.84
C ARG A 4 0.87 -22.46 -2.87
N ARG A 5 -0.42 -22.69 -3.08
CA ARG A 5 -1.28 -21.79 -3.86
C ARG A 5 -1.25 -20.46 -3.13
N LYS A 6 -0.61 -19.45 -3.73
CA LYS A 6 -0.70 -18.06 -3.28
C LYS A 6 -2.20 -17.69 -3.34
N PRO A 7 -2.86 -17.31 -2.24
CA PRO A 7 -4.22 -16.80 -2.32
C PRO A 7 -4.18 -15.49 -3.11
N ARG A 8 -4.45 -15.59 -4.42
CA ARG A 8 -4.73 -14.46 -5.30
C ARG A 8 -6.18 -14.04 -5.07
N LEU A 9 -6.48 -13.59 -3.87
CA LEU A 9 -7.80 -13.09 -3.49
C LEU A 9 -7.61 -11.93 -2.54
N VAL A 10 -7.24 -10.78 -3.09
CA VAL A 10 -7.83 -9.50 -2.66
C VAL A 10 -8.12 -8.73 -3.94
N SER A 11 -9.33 -8.98 -4.43
CA SER A 11 -9.93 -8.40 -5.62
C SER A 11 -10.16 -6.90 -5.46
N CYS A 12 -9.74 -6.15 -6.48
CA CYS A 12 -10.59 -5.26 -7.28
C CYS A 12 -11.60 -4.32 -6.61
N LEU A 13 -11.28 -3.64 -5.50
CA LEU A 13 -12.15 -2.54 -5.05
C LEU A 13 -11.36 -1.31 -4.57
N ALA A 14 -10.71 -0.63 -5.51
CA ALA A 14 -10.26 0.76 -5.29
C ALA A 14 -10.27 1.61 -6.57
N LEU A 15 -11.07 1.23 -7.56
CA LEU A 15 -11.30 2.06 -8.75
C LEU A 15 -12.76 2.47 -8.79
N THR A 16 -13.15 3.42 -7.94
CA THR A 16 -14.34 4.28 -8.10
C THR A 16 -14.49 5.20 -6.89
N LEU A 17 -13.61 6.18 -6.69
CA LEU A 17 -14.01 7.49 -6.18
C LEU A 17 -12.88 8.53 -6.29
N ALA A 18 -12.50 8.88 -7.52
CA ALA A 18 -11.99 10.21 -7.81
C ALA A 18 -13.15 11.13 -8.24
N ALA A 19 -14.31 10.98 -7.58
CA ALA A 19 -15.32 12.03 -7.64
C ALA A 19 -14.80 13.12 -6.71
N THR A 20 -14.18 14.13 -7.32
CA THR A 20 -13.80 15.38 -6.69
C THR A 20 -14.96 15.84 -5.82
N VAL A 21 -14.81 15.74 -4.49
CA VAL A 21 -15.74 16.32 -3.54
C VAL A 21 -15.48 17.82 -3.58
N THR A 22 -16.04 18.51 -4.56
CA THR A 22 -16.06 19.97 -4.61
C THR A 22 -17.33 20.43 -3.90
N THR A 23 -17.28 20.45 -2.58
CA THR A 23 -18.26 21.16 -1.77
C THR A 23 -17.86 22.64 -1.76
N PRO A 24 -18.74 23.57 -2.13
CA PRO A 24 -18.42 24.99 -2.02
C PRO A 24 -18.09 25.31 -0.56
N ALA A 25 -16.99 26.05 -0.34
CA ALA A 25 -16.63 26.53 0.97
C ALA A 25 -17.79 27.33 1.55
N HIS A 26 -18.31 26.86 2.68
CA HIS A 26 -19.29 27.63 3.45
C HIS A 26 -18.53 28.75 4.19
N ALA A 27 -19.21 29.87 4.45
CA ALA A 27 -18.63 31.03 5.13
C ALA A 27 -18.04 30.68 6.52
N ASP A 28 -18.48 29.57 7.12
CA ASP A 28 -17.85 28.92 8.27
C ASP A 28 -17.25 27.57 7.84
N ASP A 29 -15.94 27.58 7.60
CA ASP A 29 -15.14 26.37 7.42
C ASP A 29 -14.99 25.65 8.79
N ASP A 30 -15.95 24.79 9.14
CA ASP A 30 -15.97 24.07 10.40
C ASP A 30 -14.99 22.88 10.40
N TRP A 31 -14.24 22.73 11.49
CA TRP A 31 -13.32 21.62 11.72
C TRP A 31 -14.01 20.25 11.76
N TRP A 32 -15.31 20.20 12.11
CA TRP A 32 -16.06 18.95 12.26
C TRP A 32 -17.21 18.82 11.27
N GLY A 33 -17.18 19.63 10.21
CA GLY A 33 -18.19 19.61 9.16
C GLY A 33 -18.19 18.33 8.33
N ARG A 34 -19.31 18.06 7.65
CA ARG A 34 -19.46 16.93 6.72
C ARG A 34 -18.35 16.88 5.67
N ASP A 35 -17.94 18.04 5.18
CA ASP A 35 -16.85 18.20 4.22
C ASP A 35 -15.53 17.59 4.74
N LYS A 36 -15.18 17.85 6.01
CA LYS A 36 -14.00 17.28 6.66
C LYS A 36 -14.06 15.77 6.82
N ALA A 37 -15.25 15.25 7.13
CA ALA A 37 -15.46 13.80 7.18
C ALA A 37 -15.26 13.14 5.81
N LEU A 38 -15.59 13.84 4.71
CA LEU A 38 -15.33 13.34 3.35
C LEU A 38 -13.84 13.34 3.02
N HIS A 39 -13.13 14.42 3.34
CA HIS A 39 -11.67 14.49 3.22
C HIS A 39 -10.97 13.35 3.97
N PHE A 40 -11.31 13.18 5.27
CA PHE A 40 -10.83 12.06 6.07
C PHE A 40 -11.12 10.70 5.43
N GLY A 41 -12.37 10.45 5.04
CA GLY A 41 -12.81 9.15 4.53
C GLY A 41 -12.15 8.79 3.20
N VAL A 42 -12.08 9.75 2.26
CA VAL A 42 -11.44 9.55 0.96
C VAL A 42 -9.95 9.29 1.12
N SER A 43 -9.25 10.08 1.93
CA SER A 43 -7.81 9.86 2.18
C SER A 43 -7.52 8.55 2.89
N ALA A 44 -8.36 8.15 3.85
CA ALA A 44 -8.23 6.85 4.50
C ALA A 44 -8.43 5.69 3.51
N ALA A 45 -9.43 5.79 2.63
CA ALA A 45 -9.69 4.78 1.61
C ALA A 45 -8.56 4.70 0.58
N LEU A 46 -8.05 5.85 0.11
CA LEU A 46 -6.95 5.92 -0.84
C LEU A 46 -5.66 5.32 -0.28
N SER A 47 -5.28 5.70 0.94
CA SER A 47 -4.04 5.21 1.54
C SER A 47 -4.11 3.72 1.88
N ALA A 48 -5.23 3.26 2.46
CA ALA A 48 -5.45 1.85 2.78
C ALA A 48 -5.54 0.98 1.52
N GLY A 49 -6.31 1.41 0.52
CA GLY A 49 -6.49 0.69 -0.74
C GLY A 49 -5.18 0.58 -1.52
N THR A 50 -4.38 1.65 -1.56
CA THR A 50 -3.07 1.62 -2.20
C THR A 50 -2.11 0.68 -1.47
N TYR A 51 -2.08 0.71 -0.14
CA TYR A 51 -1.30 -0.24 0.65
C TYR A 51 -1.68 -1.68 0.30
N ALA A 52 -2.98 -2.00 0.31
CA ALA A 52 -3.49 -3.35 0.06
C ALA A 52 -3.16 -3.84 -1.36
N ILE A 53 -3.23 -2.97 -2.37
CA ILE A 53 -2.88 -3.28 -3.76
C ILE A 53 -1.36 -3.47 -3.91
N ALA A 54 -0.56 -2.62 -3.26
CA ALA A 54 0.89 -2.63 -3.41
C ALA A 54 1.55 -3.77 -2.62
N ALA A 55 1.05 -4.09 -1.41
CA ALA A 55 1.69 -5.02 -0.46
C ALA A 55 2.14 -6.36 -1.07
N PRO A 56 1.35 -7.06 -1.92
CA PRO A 56 1.78 -8.32 -2.53
C PRO A 56 2.98 -8.21 -3.48
N SER A 57 3.33 -7.00 -3.91
CA SER A 57 4.41 -6.74 -4.87
C SER A 57 5.75 -6.43 -4.21
N PHE A 58 5.80 -6.31 -2.88
CA PHE A 58 7.01 -5.93 -2.15
C PHE A 58 7.35 -6.95 -1.06
N GLU A 59 8.64 -7.23 -0.89
CA GLU A 59 9.15 -8.09 0.19
C GLU A 59 9.10 -7.38 1.56
N ALA A 60 9.21 -6.04 1.55
CA ALA A 60 9.16 -5.20 2.75
C ALA A 60 7.82 -4.44 2.80
N ARG A 61 7.42 -4.03 4.00
CA ARG A 61 6.17 -3.28 4.22
C ARG A 61 6.29 -1.76 3.99
N TYR A 62 7.52 -1.23 4.01
CA TYR A 62 7.73 0.22 3.86
C TYR A 62 7.37 0.77 2.46
N PRO A 63 7.63 0.09 1.32
CA PRO A 63 7.26 0.65 0.02
C PRO A 63 5.74 0.80 -0.16
N PRO A 64 4.89 -0.19 0.16
CA PRO A 64 3.44 -0.02 0.18
C PRO A 64 2.95 1.12 1.08
N LEU A 65 3.56 1.29 2.27
CA LEU A 65 3.25 2.42 3.17
C LEU A 65 3.55 3.76 2.49
N LEU A 66 4.72 3.89 1.87
CA LEU A 66 5.13 5.11 1.17
C LEU A 66 4.26 5.38 -0.06
N LEU A 67 3.87 4.35 -0.81
CA LEU A 67 2.97 4.50 -1.95
C LEU A 67 1.58 4.95 -1.50
N GLY A 68 1.03 4.37 -0.44
CA GLY A 68 -0.28 4.77 0.08
C GLY A 68 -0.28 6.17 0.67
N ALA A 69 0.77 6.54 1.43
CA ALA A 69 0.96 7.90 1.91
C ALA A 69 1.10 8.89 0.74
N GLY A 70 2.01 8.58 -0.19
CA GLY A 70 2.35 9.45 -1.32
C GLY A 70 1.16 9.71 -2.22
N LEU A 71 0.39 8.67 -2.61
CA LEU A 71 -0.78 8.85 -3.47
C LEU A 71 -1.84 9.71 -2.78
N SER A 72 -2.22 9.37 -1.55
CA SER A 72 -3.28 10.06 -0.82
C SER A 72 -2.94 11.53 -0.56
N LEU A 73 -1.73 11.81 -0.05
CA LEU A 73 -1.29 13.18 0.23
C LEU A 73 -1.09 14.00 -1.04
N THR A 74 -0.59 13.42 -2.13
CA THR A 74 -0.45 14.13 -3.41
C THR A 74 -1.80 14.56 -3.95
N LEU A 75 -2.84 13.74 -3.80
CA LEU A 75 -4.20 14.10 -4.21
C LEU A 75 -4.80 15.20 -3.32
N GLY A 76 -4.62 15.13 -2.00
CA GLY A 76 -5.06 16.18 -1.06
C GLY A 76 -4.37 17.53 -1.33
N VAL A 77 -3.03 17.55 -1.36
CA VAL A 77 -2.24 18.75 -1.72
C VAL A 77 -2.60 19.26 -3.11
N GLY A 78 -2.76 18.35 -4.08
CA GLY A 78 -3.12 18.69 -5.44
C GLY A 78 -4.49 19.38 -5.53
N LYS A 79 -5.47 18.95 -4.75
CA LYS A 79 -6.79 19.58 -4.66
C LYS A 79 -6.67 21.00 -4.10
N GLU A 80 -5.94 21.21 -3.02
CA GLU A 80 -5.77 22.55 -2.43
C GLU A 80 -4.98 23.51 -3.34
N LEU A 81 -4.01 23.00 -4.10
CA LEU A 81 -3.31 23.80 -5.12
C LEU A 81 -4.21 24.14 -6.31
N ALA A 82 -5.09 23.22 -6.71
CA ALA A 82 -6.10 23.46 -7.73
C ALA A 82 -7.11 24.53 -7.29
N ASP A 83 -7.54 24.47 -6.03
CA ASP A 83 -8.41 25.47 -5.42
C ASP A 83 -7.74 26.84 -5.36
N LEU A 84 -6.45 26.89 -4.97
CA LEU A 84 -5.64 28.11 -5.01
C LEU A 84 -5.48 28.68 -6.43
N ALA A 85 -5.50 27.84 -7.45
CA ALA A 85 -5.46 28.24 -8.86
C ALA A 85 -6.81 28.75 -9.41
N GLY A 86 -7.84 28.81 -8.56
CA GLY A 86 -9.17 29.36 -8.90
C GLY A 86 -10.24 28.32 -9.20
N LEU A 87 -9.97 27.03 -8.96
CA LEU A 87 -10.97 25.96 -9.14
C LEU A 87 -11.85 25.73 -7.90
N GLY A 88 -11.61 26.46 -6.81
CA GLY A 88 -12.30 26.30 -5.53
C GLY A 88 -11.83 27.31 -4.49
N THR A 89 -11.98 26.97 -3.21
CA THR A 89 -11.50 27.77 -2.08
C THR A 89 -10.56 26.92 -1.25
N PRO A 90 -9.26 27.25 -1.17
CA PRO A 90 -8.30 26.43 -0.46
C PRO A 90 -8.58 26.45 1.05
N SER A 91 -8.43 25.30 1.68
CA SER A 91 -8.70 25.01 3.08
C SER A 91 -7.56 24.18 3.69
N TRP A 92 -6.80 24.81 4.58
CA TRP A 92 -5.80 24.10 5.39
C TRP A 92 -6.45 23.06 6.33
N LYS A 93 -7.74 23.23 6.66
CA LYS A 93 -8.49 22.26 7.45
C LYS A 93 -8.74 20.98 6.65
N ASP A 94 -9.07 21.10 5.37
CA ASP A 94 -9.27 19.96 4.46
C ASP A 94 -7.98 19.16 4.36
N LEU A 95 -6.87 19.84 4.11
CA LEU A 95 -5.53 19.22 4.06
C LEU A 95 -5.17 18.53 5.38
N THR A 96 -5.56 19.11 6.52
CA THR A 96 -5.33 18.49 7.83
C THR A 96 -6.11 17.18 7.95
N TRP A 97 -7.37 17.17 7.52
CA TRP A 97 -8.18 15.96 7.52
C TRP A 97 -7.73 14.92 6.50
N ASP A 98 -7.15 15.34 5.37
CA ASP A 98 -6.49 14.43 4.42
C ASP A 98 -5.29 13.74 5.06
N VAL A 99 -4.48 14.46 5.84
CA VAL A 99 -3.34 13.90 6.58
C VAL A 99 -3.82 12.89 7.64
N ILE A 100 -4.83 13.26 8.44
CA ILE A 100 -5.39 12.39 9.48
C ILE A 100 -6.00 11.13 8.84
N GLY A 101 -6.78 11.30 7.77
CA GLY A 101 -7.37 10.19 7.02
C GLY A 101 -6.31 9.26 6.45
N THR A 102 -5.29 9.82 5.78
CA THR A 102 -4.15 9.07 5.25
C THR A 102 -3.50 8.21 6.32
N ALA A 103 -3.18 8.80 7.47
CA ALA A 103 -2.55 8.09 8.59
C ALA A 103 -3.47 6.98 9.14
N ALA A 104 -4.75 7.27 9.35
CA ALA A 104 -5.73 6.30 9.83
C ALA A 104 -5.87 5.10 8.88
N GLY A 105 -5.96 5.34 7.57
CA GLY A 105 -6.04 4.30 6.55
C GLY A 105 -4.79 3.41 6.52
N LEU A 106 -3.59 4.00 6.63
CA LEU A 106 -2.34 3.24 6.68
C LEU A 106 -2.23 2.41 7.95
N VAL A 107 -2.58 2.97 9.12
CA VAL A 107 -2.60 2.24 10.39
C VAL A 107 -3.54 1.05 10.32
N LEU A 108 -4.74 1.25 9.75
CA LEU A 108 -5.70 0.17 9.58
C LEU A 108 -5.17 -0.92 8.63
N ALA A 109 -4.70 -0.55 7.44
CA ALA A 109 -4.24 -1.51 6.44
C ALA A 109 -2.98 -2.27 6.89
N TYR A 110 -2.00 -1.56 7.46
CA TYR A 110 -0.80 -2.15 8.03
C TYR A 110 -1.13 -3.05 9.23
N GLY A 111 -2.01 -2.60 10.13
CA GLY A 111 -2.48 -3.41 11.25
C GLY A 111 -3.15 -4.71 10.81
N LEU A 112 -4.02 -4.65 9.80
CA LEU A 112 -4.65 -5.84 9.21
C LEU A 112 -3.61 -6.77 8.56
N ASP A 113 -2.63 -6.23 7.85
CA ASP A 113 -1.55 -7.03 7.27
C ASP A 113 -0.71 -7.71 8.37
N LEU A 114 -0.38 -7.02 9.46
CA LEU A 114 0.28 -7.63 10.62
C LEU A 114 -0.57 -8.76 11.24
N LEU A 115 -1.88 -8.55 11.37
CA LEU A 115 -2.80 -9.52 11.97
C LEU A 115 -3.03 -10.75 11.08
N ILE A 116 -3.12 -10.56 9.76
CA ILE A 116 -3.47 -11.61 8.79
C ILE A 116 -2.23 -12.36 8.29
N VAL A 117 -1.18 -11.64 7.91
CA VAL A 117 0.06 -12.23 7.36
C VAL A 117 1.05 -12.59 8.47
N GLY A 118 1.00 -11.89 9.60
CA GLY A 118 1.90 -12.12 10.71
C GLY A 118 3.28 -11.49 10.54
N VAL A 119 4.12 -11.66 11.56
CA VAL A 119 5.49 -11.16 11.61
C VAL A 119 6.45 -12.33 11.70
N SER A 120 7.43 -12.39 10.80
CA SER A 120 8.47 -13.43 10.75
C SER A 120 9.78 -12.88 10.18
N ALA A 121 10.86 -13.67 10.21
CA ALA A 121 12.13 -13.28 9.59
C ALA A 121 12.02 -13.05 8.07
N GLU A 122 11.08 -13.77 7.42
CA GLU A 122 10.78 -13.61 5.99
C GLU A 122 9.85 -12.43 5.70
N HIS A 123 9.02 -12.03 6.68
CA HIS A 123 8.05 -10.92 6.57
C HIS A 123 8.09 -10.07 7.85
N PRO A 124 9.15 -9.27 8.07
CA PRO A 124 9.33 -8.52 9.29
C PRO A 124 8.33 -7.36 9.39
N ALA A 125 7.94 -6.98 10.61
CA ALA A 125 7.00 -5.87 10.84
C ALA A 125 7.50 -4.58 10.16
N LEU A 126 8.78 -4.28 10.33
CA LEU A 126 9.48 -3.19 9.66
C LEU A 126 10.84 -3.69 9.13
N GLY A 127 11.32 -3.06 8.07
CA GLY A 127 12.62 -3.37 7.46
C GLY A 127 12.56 -4.39 6.32
N ALA A 128 13.74 -4.73 5.80
CA ALA A 128 13.88 -5.74 4.75
C ALA A 128 13.98 -7.15 5.37
N PRO A 129 13.47 -8.19 4.69
CA PRO A 129 13.63 -9.56 5.16
C PRO A 129 15.11 -9.93 5.31
N THR A 130 15.44 -10.62 6.40
CA THR A 130 16.78 -11.20 6.56
C THR A 130 16.89 -12.45 5.68
N ARG A 131 17.59 -12.34 4.55
CA ARG A 131 17.95 -13.51 3.75
C ARG A 131 19.06 -14.26 4.47
N ASN A 132 18.82 -15.51 4.84
CA ASN A 132 19.84 -16.35 5.45
C ASN A 132 20.89 -16.75 4.38
N PRO A 133 22.15 -16.30 4.46
CA PRO A 133 23.15 -16.57 3.43
C PRO A 133 23.51 -18.06 3.31
N THR A 134 23.20 -18.88 4.33
CA THR A 134 23.49 -20.32 4.31
C THR A 134 22.67 -21.11 3.29
N VAL A 135 21.49 -20.62 2.88
CA VAL A 135 20.66 -21.25 1.82
C VAL A 135 21.20 -20.91 0.40
N GLN A 136 22.14 -19.97 0.29
CA GLN A 136 22.71 -19.52 -0.98
C GLN A 136 24.02 -20.26 -1.37
N SER A 137 24.34 -21.38 -0.71
CA SER A 137 25.44 -22.28 -1.11
C SER A 137 24.96 -23.45 -1.97
N ARG A 138 24.23 -23.18 -3.04
CA ARG A 138 24.19 -24.10 -4.19
C ARG A 138 24.59 -23.36 -5.46
N PRO A 139 25.90 -23.10 -5.64
CA PRO A 139 26.40 -22.68 -6.93
C PRO A 139 26.20 -23.87 -7.88
N TRP A 140 25.32 -23.71 -8.86
CA TRP A 140 25.27 -24.51 -10.10
C TRP A 140 25.65 -26.00 -9.96
N ARG A 141 24.76 -26.89 -9.51
CA ARG A 141 24.91 -28.32 -9.91
C ARG A 141 24.26 -28.49 -11.28
N LEU A 142 24.97 -28.06 -12.33
CA LEU A 142 24.86 -28.68 -13.65
C LEU A 142 25.39 -30.11 -13.51
N GLY A 143 24.55 -31.01 -13.01
CA GLY A 143 24.77 -32.43 -13.13
C GLY A 143 24.47 -32.83 -14.57
N THR A 144 25.46 -32.70 -15.45
CA THR A 144 25.52 -33.57 -16.61
C THR A 144 25.55 -35.00 -16.08
N GLN A 145 24.42 -35.69 -16.18
CA GLN A 145 24.34 -37.13 -15.95
C GLN A 145 25.08 -37.80 -17.12
N HIS A 146 26.41 -37.82 -17.07
CA HIS A 146 27.18 -38.75 -17.87
C HIS A 146 26.98 -40.13 -17.25
N THR A 147 25.98 -40.85 -17.76
CA THR A 147 25.90 -42.30 -17.60
C THR A 147 27.07 -42.93 -18.35
N PRO A 148 28.00 -43.65 -17.70
CA PRO A 148 28.90 -44.51 -18.45
C PRO A 148 28.08 -45.67 -19.01
N PHE A 149 27.99 -45.77 -20.33
CA PHE A 149 27.57 -47.00 -21.00
C PHE A 149 28.59 -48.09 -20.65
N VAL A 150 28.26 -48.95 -19.70
CA VAL A 150 28.98 -50.19 -19.46
C VAL A 150 28.44 -51.21 -20.46
N PHE A 151 29.22 -51.48 -21.51
CA PHE A 151 28.99 -52.66 -22.33
C PHE A 151 29.23 -53.91 -21.47
N ARG A 152 28.20 -54.75 -21.35
CA ARG A 152 28.35 -56.15 -20.95
C ARG A 152 28.11 -57.01 -22.20
N PHE A 153 29.21 -57.65 -22.62
CA PHE A 153 29.40 -58.77 -23.55
C PHE A 153 28.93 -58.58 -25.00
#